data_AF-A0A6C0AWC5-F1
#
_entry.id   AF-A0A6C0AWC5-F1
#
_cell.length_a   1.000
_cell.length_b   1.000
_cell.length_c   1.000
_cell.angle_alpha   90.00
_cell.angle_beta   90.00
_cell.angle_gamma   90.00
#
_symmetry.space_group_name_H-M   'P 1'
#
loop_
_entity.id
_entity.type
_entity.pdbx_description
1 polymer ?
#
loop_
_entity_poly.entity_id
_entity_poly.type
_entity_poly.pdbx_seq_one_letter_code
_entity_poly.pdbx_strand_id
1 'polypeptide(L)'
;MSYSIAVTRFNEHTWREQTIYMNKHKSLIYNSPCHITDKIPINNYVIILEMHNDDNQIKGIGLIKNYVINKKKNIFNEPNYNRFTYKSVYRIDRNELNKYDESILQFFDIICFTGKKHLKRGKGIQRIPNNIIEKCKNIVYFPVYFEKLFKNKI
;
A
#
# COMPACT_ATOMS: atom_id res chain seq x y z
N MET A 1 5.32 -17.18 4.63
CA MET A 1 5.88 -16.55 3.41
C MET A 1 6.70 -15.35 3.85
N SER A 2 7.67 -14.83 3.09
CA SER A 2 8.26 -13.52 3.45
C SER A 2 7.48 -12.41 2.73
N TYR A 3 6.68 -11.65 3.48
CA TYR A 3 5.96 -10.50 2.95
C TYR A 3 6.81 -9.24 3.09
N SER A 4 6.96 -8.51 1.99
CA SER A 4 7.49 -7.14 2.04
C SER A 4 6.36 -6.15 2.27
N ILE A 5 6.62 -5.11 3.07
CA ILE A 5 5.65 -4.05 3.32
C ILE A 5 6.13 -2.80 2.57
N ALA A 6 5.21 -2.17 1.85
CA ALA A 6 5.44 -0.97 1.09
C ALA A 6 4.30 0.03 1.29
N VAL A 7 4.57 1.28 0.94
CA VAL A 7 3.59 2.35 0.93
C VAL A 7 3.36 2.84 -0.48
N THR A 8 2.12 3.20 -0.78
CA THR A 8 1.77 4.08 -1.89
C THR A 8 1.14 5.35 -1.32
N ARG A 9 1.17 6.44 -2.09
CA ARG A 9 0.74 7.76 -1.61
C ARG A 9 -0.29 8.33 -2.58
N PHE A 10 -1.35 8.84 -1.98
CA PHE A 10 -2.40 9.57 -2.66
C PHE A 10 -2.56 10.93 -1.99
N ASN A 11 -2.94 11.90 -2.78
CA ASN A 11 -3.61 13.13 -2.33
C ASN A 11 -5.10 13.01 -2.66
N GLU A 12 -5.90 14.00 -2.27
CA GLU A 12 -7.35 13.98 -2.48
C GLU A 12 -7.72 13.72 -3.95
N HIS A 13 -7.00 14.35 -4.88
CA HIS A 13 -7.24 14.19 -6.31
C HIS A 13 -6.99 12.76 -6.79
N THR A 14 -5.80 12.22 -6.53
CA THR A 14 -5.39 10.88 -6.98
C THR A 14 -6.16 9.78 -6.26
N TRP A 15 -6.55 10.00 -5.00
CA TRP A 15 -7.42 9.10 -4.25
C TRP A 15 -8.80 8.99 -4.89
N ARG A 16 -9.39 10.13 -5.27
CA ARG A 16 -10.67 10.19 -5.97
C ARG A 16 -10.61 9.48 -7.32
N GLU A 17 -9.57 9.72 -8.12
CA GLU A 17 -9.35 9.02 -9.40
C GLU A 17 -9.26 7.50 -9.23
N GLN A 18 -8.44 7.06 -8.26
CA GLN A 18 -8.29 5.65 -7.91
C GLN A 18 -9.64 5.03 -7.51
N THR A 19 -10.39 5.70 -6.65
CA THR A 19 -11.69 5.22 -6.16
C THR A 19 -12.72 5.10 -7.28
N ILE A 20 -12.83 6.12 -8.14
CA ILE A 20 -13.72 6.09 -9.32
C ILE A 20 -13.36 4.93 -10.23
N TYR A 21 -12.07 4.72 -10.50
CA TYR A 21 -11.61 3.62 -11.34
C TYR A 21 -11.95 2.25 -10.74
N MET A 22 -11.66 2.05 -9.46
CA MET A 22 -11.93 0.79 -8.75
C MET A 22 -13.42 0.46 -8.78
N ASN A 23 -14.29 1.44 -8.51
CA ASN A 23 -15.74 1.27 -8.50
C ASN A 23 -16.29 0.97 -9.90
N LYS A 24 -15.82 1.70 -10.93
CA LYS A 24 -16.27 1.52 -12.31
C LYS A 24 -15.85 0.17 -12.89
N HIS A 25 -14.62 -0.26 -12.64
CA HIS A 25 -14.04 -1.44 -13.27
C HIS A 25 -14.04 -2.69 -12.39
N LYS A 26 -14.47 -2.58 -11.13
CA LYS A 26 -14.39 -3.65 -10.12
C LYS A 26 -13.00 -4.30 -10.09
N SER A 27 -11.97 -3.48 -10.23
CA SER A 27 -10.59 -3.92 -10.45
C SER A 27 -9.67 -3.26 -9.44
N LEU A 28 -8.98 -4.09 -8.64
CA LEU A 28 -8.00 -3.64 -7.67
C LEU A 28 -6.62 -3.60 -8.32
N ILE A 29 -6.15 -2.41 -8.64
CA ILE A 29 -4.85 -2.19 -9.28
C ILE A 29 -4.13 -1.02 -8.64
N TYR A 30 -2.80 -1.10 -8.61
CA TYR A 30 -1.92 -0.03 -8.16
C TYR A 30 -1.06 0.40 -9.32
N ASN A 31 -1.23 1.65 -9.72
CA ASN A 31 -0.38 2.27 -10.71
C ASN A 31 0.81 2.95 -10.04
N SER A 32 1.96 2.93 -10.73
CA SER A 32 3.20 3.49 -10.22
C SER A 32 4.02 4.15 -11.32
N PRO A 33 4.69 5.29 -11.05
CA PRO A 33 5.59 5.95 -11.99
C PRO A 33 6.93 5.24 -12.16
N CYS A 34 7.28 4.32 -11.25
CA CYS A 34 8.51 3.53 -11.28
C CYS A 34 8.24 2.07 -10.88
N HIS A 35 9.20 1.19 -11.16
CA HIS A 35 9.14 -0.18 -10.65
C HIS A 35 9.26 -0.20 -9.12
N ILE A 36 8.68 -1.23 -8.50
CA ILE A 36 9.01 -1.59 -7.12
C ILE A 36 10.51 -1.94 -7.07
N THR A 37 11.19 -1.59 -5.99
CA THR A 37 12.61 -1.89 -5.79
C THR A 37 12.91 -3.38 -6.02
N ASP A 38 13.99 -3.64 -6.74
CA ASP A 38 14.67 -4.93 -6.93
C ASP A 38 14.98 -5.69 -5.63
N LYS A 39 15.08 -4.98 -4.50
CA LYS A 39 15.17 -5.58 -3.15
C LYS A 39 13.96 -6.45 -2.79
N ILE A 40 12.84 -6.29 -3.48
CA ILE A 40 11.69 -7.19 -3.40
C ILE A 40 11.75 -8.07 -4.64
N PRO A 41 11.99 -9.40 -4.50
CA PRO A 41 12.01 -10.30 -5.64
C PRO A 41 10.72 -10.21 -6.47
N ILE A 42 10.86 -10.41 -7.78
CA ILE A 42 9.72 -10.55 -8.69
C ILE A 42 8.87 -11.73 -8.20
N ASN A 43 7.55 -11.64 -8.42
CA ASN A 43 6.56 -12.63 -8.00
C ASN A 43 6.35 -12.78 -6.48
N ASN A 44 7.07 -12.04 -5.63
CA ASN A 44 6.77 -12.03 -4.20
C ASN A 44 5.52 -11.20 -3.88
N TYR A 45 4.83 -11.57 -2.81
CA TYR A 45 3.73 -10.78 -2.28
C TYR A 45 4.23 -9.53 -1.56
N VAL A 46 3.53 -8.41 -1.79
CA VAL A 46 3.82 -7.12 -1.18
C VAL A 46 2.53 -6.57 -0.57
N ILE A 47 2.60 -6.24 0.71
CA ILE A 47 1.54 -5.53 1.42
C ILE A 47 1.71 -4.04 1.15
N ILE A 48 0.64 -3.38 0.71
CA ILE A 48 0.61 -1.96 0.36
C ILE A 48 -0.22 -1.22 1.40
N LEU A 49 0.38 -0.28 2.12
CA LEU A 49 -0.36 0.70 2.91
C LEU A 49 -0.73 1.88 2.00
N GLU A 50 -2.02 2.18 1.89
CA GLU A 50 -2.56 3.26 1.07
C GLU A 50 -2.57 4.57 1.86
N MET A 51 -1.48 5.34 1.77
CA MET A 51 -1.34 6.62 2.48
C MET A 51 -2.16 7.72 1.79
N HIS A 52 -3.07 8.36 2.52
CA HIS A 52 -3.70 9.61 2.14
C HIS A 52 -2.95 10.79 2.78
N ASN A 53 -2.16 11.50 1.97
CA ASN A 53 -1.22 12.51 2.45
C ASN A 53 -1.86 13.81 2.92
N ASP A 54 -3.05 14.13 2.42
CA ASP A 54 -3.78 15.35 2.82
C ASP A 54 -4.45 15.12 4.19
N ASP A 55 -5.05 13.95 4.39
CA ASP A 55 -5.67 13.56 5.68
C ASP A 55 -4.65 13.06 6.72
N ASN A 56 -3.43 12.74 6.30
CA ASN A 56 -2.44 12.01 7.10
C ASN A 56 -2.96 10.69 7.66
N GLN A 57 -3.64 9.91 6.81
CA GLN A 57 -4.31 8.69 7.23
C GLN A 57 -4.06 7.56 6.22
N ILE A 58 -3.74 6.35 6.70
CA ILE A 58 -3.83 5.13 5.91
C ILE A 58 -5.30 4.83 5.66
N LYS A 59 -5.74 4.75 4.41
CA LYS A 59 -7.16 4.50 4.06
C LYS A 59 -7.47 3.04 3.73
N GLY A 60 -6.45 2.23 3.48
CA GLY A 60 -6.63 0.83 3.16
C GLY A 60 -5.32 0.06 3.09
N ILE A 61 -5.46 -1.25 3.01
CA ILE A 61 -4.34 -2.20 2.92
C ILE A 61 -4.56 -3.07 1.69
N GLY A 62 -3.66 -2.97 0.73
CA GLY A 62 -3.61 -3.80 -0.47
C GLY A 62 -2.68 -5.00 -0.31
N LEU A 63 -2.95 -6.06 -1.05
CA LEU A 63 -2.05 -7.18 -1.23
C LEU A 63 -1.79 -7.40 -2.72
N ILE A 64 -0.59 -7.09 -3.18
CA ILE A 64 -0.19 -7.26 -4.58
C ILE A 64 0.84 -8.38 -4.72
N LYS A 65 1.01 -8.86 -5.95
CA LYS A 65 2.20 -9.60 -6.37
C LYS A 65 3.15 -8.64 -7.07
N ASN A 66 4.45 -8.71 -6.80
CA ASN A 66 5.47 -7.91 -7.49
C ASN A 66 5.64 -8.38 -8.95
N TYR A 67 4.65 -8.06 -9.77
CA TYR A 67 4.56 -8.41 -11.17
C TYR A 67 3.79 -7.32 -11.90
N VAL A 68 4.46 -6.65 -12.84
CA VAL A 68 3.84 -5.63 -13.68
C VAL A 68 3.00 -6.31 -14.75
N ILE A 69 1.74 -5.91 -14.91
CA ILE A 69 0.90 -6.42 -15.99
C ILE A 69 1.21 -5.71 -17.30
N ASN A 70 1.16 -6.44 -18.41
CA ASN A 70 1.48 -5.89 -19.75
C ASN A 70 0.51 -4.78 -20.20
N LYS A 71 -0.74 -4.81 -19.72
CA LYS A 71 -1.76 -3.83 -20.13
C LYS A 71 -1.78 -2.64 -19.17
N LYS A 72 -1.14 -1.54 -19.60
CA LYS A 72 -1.22 -0.24 -18.93
C LYS A 72 -2.68 0.15 -18.69
N LYS A 73 -2.98 0.62 -17.48
CA LYS A 73 -4.27 1.18 -17.11
C LYS A 73 -4.10 2.68 -16.89
N ASN A 74 -4.94 3.49 -17.51
CA ASN A 74 -4.91 4.94 -17.32
C ASN A 74 -5.88 5.29 -16.20
N ILE A 75 -5.40 5.31 -14.96
CA ILE A 75 -6.21 5.65 -13.78
C ILE A 75 -6.14 7.15 -13.53
N PHE A 76 -4.92 7.70 -13.55
CA PHE A 76 -4.66 9.08 -13.16
C PHE A 76 -4.58 9.99 -14.38
N ASN A 77 -4.99 11.24 -14.24
CA ASN A 77 -4.86 12.25 -15.28
C ASN A 77 -3.38 12.54 -15.60
N GLU A 78 -2.52 12.57 -14.57
CA GLU A 78 -1.07 12.71 -14.74
C GLU A 78 -0.48 11.40 -15.33
N PRO A 79 -0.02 11.41 -16.60
CA PRO A 79 0.36 10.18 -17.31
C PRO A 79 1.53 9.44 -16.67
N ASN A 80 2.41 10.15 -15.95
CA ASN A 80 3.57 9.55 -15.29
C ASN A 80 3.16 8.53 -14.23
N TYR A 81 2.07 8.75 -13.50
CA TYR A 81 1.65 7.79 -12.48
C TYR A 81 1.14 6.47 -13.07
N ASN A 82 0.78 6.44 -14.35
CA ASN A 82 0.23 5.26 -15.02
C ASN A 82 1.29 4.35 -15.66
N ARG A 83 2.58 4.57 -15.45
CA ARG A 83 3.65 3.86 -16.20
C ARG A 83 3.68 2.35 -15.97
N PHE A 84 3.51 1.92 -14.72
CA PHE A 84 3.52 0.52 -14.33
C PHE A 84 2.24 0.19 -13.58
N THR A 85 1.59 -0.92 -13.93
CA THR A 85 0.37 -1.38 -13.26
C THR A 85 0.64 -2.69 -12.55
N TYR A 86 0.34 -2.74 -11.26
CA TYR A 86 0.38 -3.94 -10.42
C TYR A 86 -1.04 -4.37 -10.09
N LYS A 87 -1.34 -5.66 -10.25
CA LYS A 87 -2.65 -6.21 -9.88
C LYS A 87 -2.66 -6.54 -8.39
N SER A 88 -3.70 -6.08 -7.69
CA SER A 88 -3.98 -6.54 -6.33
C SER A 88 -4.76 -7.84 -6.36
N VAL A 89 -4.40 -8.73 -5.44
CA VAL A 89 -5.17 -9.93 -5.11
C VAL A 89 -6.31 -9.57 -4.17
N TYR A 90 -6.04 -8.68 -3.22
CA TYR A 90 -7.03 -8.27 -2.22
C TYR A 90 -6.82 -6.82 -1.78
N ARG A 91 -7.87 -6.16 -1.29
CA ARG A 91 -7.81 -4.85 -0.62
C ARG A 91 -8.78 -4.86 0.57
N ILE A 92 -8.31 -4.41 1.73
CA ILE A 92 -9.15 -4.18 2.91
C ILE A 92 -9.28 -2.67 3.06
N ASP A 93 -10.50 -2.15 3.02
CA ASP A 93 -10.74 -0.75 3.36
C ASP A 93 -10.59 -0.56 4.87
N ARG A 94 -10.02 0.57 5.30
CA ARG A 94 -9.85 0.83 6.73
C ARG A 94 -11.17 0.82 7.49
N ASN A 95 -12.26 1.25 6.86
CA ASN A 95 -13.58 1.27 7.48
C ASN A 95 -14.14 -0.13 7.76
N GLU A 96 -13.54 -1.19 7.20
CA GLU A 96 -13.92 -2.59 7.44
C GLU A 96 -13.16 -3.21 8.63
N LEU A 97 -12.24 -2.48 9.25
CA LEU A 97 -11.41 -3.00 10.34
C LEU A 97 -12.16 -3.03 11.68
N ASN A 98 -11.86 -4.04 12.50
CA ASN A 98 -12.28 -4.06 13.90
C ASN A 98 -11.43 -3.08 14.72
N LYS A 99 -11.84 -2.83 15.97
CA LYS A 99 -11.17 -1.87 16.87
C LYS A 99 -9.69 -2.17 17.11
N TYR A 100 -9.31 -3.45 17.18
CA TYR A 100 -7.91 -3.83 17.38
C TYR A 100 -7.10 -3.50 16.13
N ASP A 101 -7.56 -3.93 14.96
CA ASP A 101 -6.85 -3.70 13.69
C ASP A 101 -6.76 -2.20 13.34
N GLU A 102 -7.80 -1.43 13.66
CA GLU A 102 -7.84 0.02 13.55
C GLU A 102 -6.77 0.68 14.43
N SER A 103 -6.60 0.22 15.68
CA SER A 103 -5.54 0.74 16.56
C SER A 103 -4.13 0.50 16.00
N ILE A 104 -3.94 -0.63 15.31
CA ILE A 104 -2.68 -0.92 14.61
C ILE A 104 -2.49 0.04 13.42
N LEU A 105 -3.54 0.36 12.66
CA LEU A 105 -3.43 1.35 11.59
C LEU A 105 -3.20 2.77 12.10
N GLN A 106 -3.77 3.16 13.25
CA GLN A 106 -3.46 4.44 13.88
C GLN A 106 -1.99 4.55 14.28
N PHE A 107 -1.40 3.46 14.76
CA PHE A 107 0.03 3.40 14.99
C PHE A 107 0.84 3.58 13.68
N PHE A 108 0.37 3.01 12.57
CA PHE A 108 0.97 3.24 11.25
C PHE A 108 0.78 4.67 10.74
N ASP A 109 -0.32 5.34 11.05
CA ASP A 109 -0.51 6.75 10.70
C ASP A 109 0.64 7.58 11.30
N ILE A 110 0.93 7.39 12.58
CA ILE A 110 2.02 8.10 13.27
C ILE A 110 3.37 7.85 12.58
N ILE A 111 3.68 6.58 12.25
CA ILE A 111 4.95 6.22 11.60
C ILE A 111 5.05 6.82 10.19
N CYS A 112 3.95 6.78 9.43
CA CYS A 112 3.96 7.15 8.03
C CYS A 112 3.90 8.66 7.82
N PHE A 113 3.25 9.42 8.73
CA PHE A 113 3.00 10.84 8.56
C PHE A 113 3.77 11.75 9.51
N THR A 114 4.32 11.25 10.61
CA THR A 114 4.94 12.06 11.66
C THR A 114 6.42 11.73 11.90
N GLY A 115 7.17 12.69 12.45
CA GLY A 115 8.57 12.52 12.84
C GLY A 115 9.57 12.69 11.70
N LYS A 116 10.88 12.69 12.04
CA LYS A 116 11.98 13.02 11.11
C LYS A 116 12.10 12.06 9.92
N LYS A 117 11.67 10.81 10.08
CA LYS A 117 11.76 9.76 9.05
C LYS A 117 10.37 9.34 8.51
N HIS A 118 9.40 10.25 8.55
CA HIS A 118 8.06 10.00 8.01
C HIS A 118 8.13 9.59 6.53
N LEU A 119 7.13 8.86 6.07
CA LEU A 119 7.07 8.31 4.72
C LEU A 119 6.28 9.19 3.74
N LYS A 120 5.78 10.38 4.11
CA LYS A 120 4.98 11.28 3.24
C LYS A 120 5.61 11.62 1.87
N ARG A 121 6.94 11.62 1.79
CA ARG A 121 7.68 11.99 0.56
C ARG A 121 8.16 10.74 -0.18
N GLY A 122 8.16 10.80 -1.50
CA GLY A 122 8.60 9.71 -2.37
C GLY A 122 7.70 9.56 -3.59
N LYS A 123 8.18 8.82 -4.59
CA LYS A 123 7.46 8.47 -5.81
C LYS A 123 7.20 6.96 -5.84
N GLY A 124 6.01 6.59 -6.32
CA GLY A 124 5.60 5.21 -6.53
C GLY A 124 5.49 4.36 -5.27
N ILE A 125 5.48 3.04 -5.49
CA ILE A 125 5.38 2.04 -4.43
C ILE A 125 6.76 1.88 -3.80
N GLN A 126 6.87 2.23 -2.52
CA GLN A 126 8.14 2.24 -1.81
C GLN A 126 8.14 1.27 -0.64
N ARG A 127 9.11 0.36 -0.64
CA ARG A 127 9.34 -0.55 0.48
C ARG A 127 9.61 0.25 1.74
N ILE A 128 8.95 -0.11 2.84
CA ILE A 128 9.25 0.46 4.16
C ILE A 128 10.66 0.03 4.57
N PRO A 129 11.54 0.97 4.98
CA PRO A 129 12.86 0.64 5.46
C PRO A 129 12.86 -0.38 6.61
N ASN A 130 13.78 -1.35 6.57
CA ASN A 130 13.86 -2.41 7.58
C ASN A 130 13.97 -1.84 9.00
N ASN A 131 14.71 -0.76 9.21
CA ASN A 131 14.85 -0.14 10.54
C ASN A 131 13.53 0.41 11.11
N ILE A 132 12.55 0.78 10.27
CA ILE A 132 11.20 1.15 10.74
C ILE A 132 10.47 -0.12 11.16
N ILE A 133 10.53 -1.18 10.34
CA ILE A 133 9.92 -2.48 10.67
C ILE A 133 10.47 -3.02 11.98
N GLU A 134 11.81 -3.05 12.15
CA GLU A 134 12.47 -3.52 13.38
C GLU A 134 11.99 -2.76 14.63
N LYS A 135 11.89 -1.43 14.57
CA LYS A 135 11.42 -0.62 15.70
C LYS A 135 10.00 -0.97 16.13
N CYS A 136 9.18 -1.43 15.18
CA CYS A 136 7.79 -1.75 15.45
C CYS A 136 7.58 -3.20 15.88
N LYS A 137 8.58 -4.09 15.71
CA LYS A 137 8.45 -5.52 16.04
C LYS A 137 8.09 -5.77 17.50
N ASN A 138 8.51 -4.89 18.40
CA ASN A 138 8.18 -4.98 19.83
C ASN A 138 6.71 -4.64 20.14
N ILE A 139 5.98 -4.08 19.18
CA ILE A 139 4.57 -3.71 19.28
C ILE A 139 3.73 -4.70 18.46
N VAL A 140 4.05 -4.85 17.18
CA VAL A 140 3.42 -5.83 16.28
C VAL A 140 4.44 -6.41 15.32
N TYR A 141 4.48 -7.74 15.21
CA TYR A 141 5.21 -8.40 14.13
C TYR A 141 4.40 -8.36 12.83
N PHE A 142 4.61 -7.31 12.06
CA PHE A 142 3.78 -6.97 10.91
C PHE A 142 3.62 -8.06 9.84
N PRO A 143 4.66 -8.81 9.43
CA PRO A 143 4.47 -9.87 8.45
C PRO A 143 3.41 -10.89 8.90
N VAL A 144 3.43 -11.31 10.17
CA VAL A 144 2.43 -12.25 10.72
C VAL A 144 1.07 -11.59 10.89
N TYR A 145 1.02 -10.33 11.32
CA TYR A 145 -0.24 -9.60 11.47
C TYR A 145 -0.98 -9.47 10.13
N PHE A 146 -0.29 -9.04 9.08
CA PHE A 146 -0.88 -8.94 7.76
C PHE A 146 -1.16 -10.33 7.16
N GLU A 147 -0.29 -11.33 7.38
CA GLU A 147 -0.62 -12.73 7.04
C GLU A 147 -1.97 -13.13 7.65
N LYS A 148 -2.23 -12.82 8.93
CA LYS A 148 -3.52 -13.11 9.58
C LYS A 148 -4.69 -12.35 8.94
N LEU A 149 -4.52 -11.05 8.64
CA LEU A 149 -5.54 -10.25 7.95
C LEU A 149 -5.94 -10.84 6.59
N PHE A 150 -5.00 -11.47 5.90
CA PHE A 150 -5.22 -12.08 4.58
C PHE A 150 -5.37 -13.60 4.59
N LYS A 151 -5.26 -14.28 5.75
CA LYS A 151 -5.19 -15.76 5.85
C LYS A 151 -6.44 -16.47 5.31
N ASN A 152 -7.59 -15.81 5.35
CA ASN A 152 -8.85 -16.35 4.83
C ASN A 152 -9.18 -15.83 3.42
N LYS A 153 -8.22 -15.16 2.76
CA LYS A 153 -8.41 -14.37 1.53
C LYS A 153 -7.38 -14.69 0.43
N ILE A 154 -6.45 -15.60 0.70
CA ILE A 154 -5.42 -16.13 -0.21
C ILE A 154 -5.58 -17.64 -0.29
#